data_AF-A0A7S0PX20-F1
#
_entry.id   AF-A0A7S0PX20-F1
#
_cell.length_a   1.000
_cell.length_b   1.000
_cell.length_c   1.000
_cell.angle_alpha   90.00
_cell.angle_beta   90.00
_cell.angle_gamma   90.00
#
_symmetry.space_group_name_H-M   'P 1'
#
loop_
_entity.id
_entity.type
_entity.pdbx_description
1 polymer ?
#
loop_
_entity_poly.entity_id
_entity_poly.type
_entity_poly.pdbx_seq_one_letter_code
_entity_poly.pdbx_strand_id
1 'polypeptide(L)'
;VGVSCTSSLVSSTSTRANRVSRGHVMATMANGYQWGYDVTLSLPPPQQPPTKELQRQRSRIQEDALLSQLVLQTLLDHYKEKEDNDDDDDDWVQECRSTHDDDIRKFSSSPHNDEDAVVEGSRRILTQEASMALLVPLAKENAASTFSLMSRPLVPRQTLVFPGSFNPPHPGHLALAQAAVQAMKKNKKQQDSSLTDDDFSVLFELSLTNADKPSMDPQVASERLQTFLELEKECCGENKNPHTPNNIQMPTDWGVLLTSAPLFADKVDPIQREQPPNNASSDSDHHHPHQLVFIIGTDTLVRILNPKYYGNQKEHMIQAMRDMGKKGVRFVAGGRVEQQSSSNENGEGGGVFVTGEEDLRTLPPDIQDMFVLIREEDFRVDISSTELRQQQQQQQQQQ
;
A
#
# COMPACT_ATOMS: atom_id res chain seq x y z
N VAL A 1 -13.29 -22.88 0.96
CA VAL A 1 -13.16 -21.83 -0.09
C VAL A 1 -13.17 -20.51 0.65
N GLY A 2 -12.01 -19.86 0.78
CA GLY A 2 -11.96 -18.46 1.24
C GLY A 2 -12.17 -17.58 0.03
N VAL A 3 -13.23 -16.79 0.02
CA VAL A 3 -13.45 -15.74 -0.97
C VAL A 3 -13.45 -14.42 -0.23
N SER A 4 -12.49 -13.56 -0.55
CA SER A 4 -12.55 -12.16 -0.13
C SER A 4 -13.26 -11.37 -1.21
N CYS A 5 -14.24 -10.55 -0.82
CA CYS A 5 -14.91 -9.65 -1.73
C CYS A 5 -14.71 -8.19 -1.31
N THR A 6 -14.30 -7.36 -2.26
CA THR A 6 -14.22 -5.92 -2.06
C THR A 6 -15.18 -5.23 -3.02
N SER A 7 -15.89 -4.22 -2.50
CA SER A 7 -16.59 -3.26 -3.34
C SER A 7 -16.27 -1.84 -2.93
N SER A 8 -16.06 -0.96 -3.90
CA SER A 8 -15.85 0.47 -3.65
C SER A 8 -16.64 1.28 -4.65
N LEU A 9 -17.43 2.25 -4.18
CA LEU A 9 -18.15 3.21 -5.02
C LEU A 9 -17.52 4.59 -4.88
N VAL A 10 -16.92 5.08 -5.96
CA VAL A 10 -16.23 6.38 -6.04
C VAL A 10 -17.08 7.35 -6.83
N SER A 11 -17.56 8.42 -6.20
CA SER A 11 -18.33 9.45 -6.90
C SER A 11 -17.45 10.65 -7.23
N SER A 12 -17.39 11.06 -8.49
CA SER A 12 -16.77 12.32 -8.88
C SER A 12 -17.85 13.36 -9.20
N THR A 13 -17.62 14.61 -8.75
CA THR A 13 -18.41 15.86 -8.91
C THR A 13 -19.33 16.27 -7.74
N SER A 14 -19.45 17.60 -7.59
CA SER A 14 -20.19 18.30 -6.52
C SER A 14 -21.68 18.53 -6.81
N THR A 15 -22.16 18.28 -8.04
CA THR A 15 -23.56 18.55 -8.43
C THR A 15 -24.26 17.28 -8.88
N ARG A 16 -25.52 17.10 -8.43
CA ARG A 16 -26.33 15.91 -8.70
C ARG A 16 -26.52 15.62 -10.20
N ALA A 17 -26.40 16.64 -11.06
CA ALA A 17 -26.63 16.52 -12.50
C ALA A 17 -25.49 15.83 -13.28
N ASN A 18 -24.25 15.88 -12.78
CA ASN A 18 -23.06 15.34 -13.47
C ASN A 18 -22.34 14.25 -12.66
N ARG A 19 -23.05 13.58 -11.75
CA ARG A 19 -22.47 12.57 -10.88
C ARG A 19 -22.05 11.35 -11.70
N VAL A 20 -20.75 11.04 -11.75
CA VAL A 20 -20.24 9.75 -12.23
C VAL A 20 -19.83 8.94 -11.02
N SER A 21 -20.40 7.75 -10.87
CA SER A 21 -20.05 6.80 -9.80
C SER A 21 -19.28 5.63 -10.41
N ARG A 22 -18.07 5.33 -9.93
CA ARG A 22 -17.28 4.17 -10.35
C ARG A 22 -17.31 3.11 -9.26
N GLY A 23 -17.68 1.89 -9.63
CA GLY A 23 -17.70 0.70 -8.80
C GLY A 23 -16.59 -0.27 -9.20
N HIS A 24 -15.95 -0.90 -8.23
CA HIS A 24 -15.19 -2.13 -8.45
C HIS A 24 -15.81 -3.22 -7.60
N VAL A 25 -16.02 -4.41 -8.15
CA VAL A 25 -16.37 -5.63 -7.44
C VAL A 25 -15.31 -6.65 -7.76
N MET A 26 -14.70 -7.26 -6.74
CA MET A 26 -13.70 -8.30 -6.95
C MET A 26 -13.91 -9.41 -5.94
N ALA A 27 -13.85 -10.65 -6.40
CA ALA A 27 -13.75 -11.85 -5.57
C ALA A 27 -12.38 -12.48 -5.81
N THR A 28 -11.59 -12.67 -4.76
CA THR A 28 -10.30 -13.38 -4.84
C THR A 28 -10.37 -14.68 -4.04
N MET A 29 -9.93 -15.77 -4.67
CA MET A 29 -9.87 -17.08 -4.06
C MET A 29 -8.56 -17.33 -3.33
N ALA A 30 -8.59 -18.30 -2.41
CA ALA A 30 -7.39 -18.82 -1.76
C ALA A 30 -6.34 -19.37 -2.74
N ASN A 31 -6.73 -19.79 -3.96
CA ASN A 31 -5.79 -20.22 -5.01
C ASN A 31 -5.30 -19.05 -5.89
N GLY A 32 -5.66 -17.81 -5.58
CA GLY A 32 -5.20 -16.60 -6.26
C GLY A 32 -5.98 -16.20 -7.51
N TYR A 33 -6.95 -17.00 -7.93
CA TYR A 33 -7.85 -16.59 -9.00
C TYR A 33 -8.73 -15.41 -8.57
N GLN A 34 -8.98 -14.49 -9.51
CA GLN A 34 -9.84 -13.34 -9.29
C GLN A 34 -10.92 -13.23 -10.36
N TRP A 35 -12.13 -12.88 -9.95
CA TRP A 35 -13.22 -12.46 -10.84
C TRP A 35 -13.77 -11.15 -10.35
N GLY A 36 -14.34 -10.36 -11.25
CA GLY A 36 -14.91 -9.11 -10.85
C GLY A 36 -15.66 -8.38 -11.94
N TYR A 37 -16.22 -7.26 -11.50
CA TYR A 37 -16.91 -6.32 -12.34
C TYR A 37 -16.32 -4.94 -12.14
N ASP A 38 -16.11 -4.24 -13.24
CA ASP A 38 -15.82 -2.83 -13.26
C ASP A 38 -17.02 -2.08 -13.74
N VAL A 39 -17.48 -1.17 -12.89
CA VAL A 39 -18.76 -0.54 -13.04
C VAL A 39 -18.50 0.95 -13.17
N THR A 40 -18.96 1.57 -14.24
CA THR A 40 -19.04 3.03 -14.32
C THR A 40 -20.50 3.39 -14.52
N LEU A 41 -21.09 3.88 -13.43
CA LEU A 41 -22.47 4.33 -13.37
C LEU A 41 -22.47 5.81 -13.74
N SER A 42 -23.05 6.10 -14.91
CA SER A 42 -23.30 7.41 -15.53
C SER A 42 -22.37 7.81 -16.68
N LEU A 43 -22.92 7.75 -17.90
CA LEU A 43 -22.75 8.69 -19.01
C LEU A 43 -24.13 8.85 -19.71
N PRO A 44 -24.50 10.00 -20.34
CA PRO A 44 -23.69 10.73 -21.33
C PRO A 44 -23.75 12.30 -21.30
N PRO A 45 -22.76 13.00 -21.90
CA PRO A 45 -22.98 14.35 -22.45
C PRO A 45 -22.29 14.58 -23.84
N PRO A 46 -22.49 15.70 -24.56
CA PRO A 46 -23.70 16.37 -25.04
C PRO A 46 -23.88 16.14 -26.55
N GLN A 47 -24.88 15.37 -26.99
CA GLN A 47 -25.43 15.51 -28.34
C GLN A 47 -26.96 15.38 -28.28
N GLN A 48 -27.63 16.44 -28.75
CA GLN A 48 -29.08 16.61 -28.98
C GLN A 48 -29.92 17.11 -27.77
N PRO A 49 -30.97 17.94 -28.04
CA PRO A 49 -31.72 18.64 -26.99
C PRO A 49 -32.52 17.66 -26.13
N PRO A 50 -32.89 18.06 -24.90
CA PRO A 50 -33.41 17.14 -23.88
C PRO A 50 -34.75 16.55 -24.32
N THR A 51 -34.76 15.28 -24.71
CA THR A 51 -35.95 14.44 -24.65
C THR A 51 -36.26 14.14 -23.19
N LYS A 52 -37.52 13.80 -22.89
CA LYS A 52 -38.10 13.65 -21.54
C LYS A 52 -37.45 12.59 -20.61
N GLU A 53 -36.28 12.06 -20.95
CA GLU A 53 -35.58 10.96 -20.27
C GLU A 53 -34.60 11.42 -19.16
N LEU A 54 -35.00 12.37 -18.32
CA LEU A 54 -34.26 12.73 -17.10
C LEU A 54 -34.36 11.65 -15.99
N GLN A 55 -34.76 10.41 -16.33
CA GLN A 55 -35.04 9.30 -15.41
C GLN A 55 -34.00 8.15 -15.45
N ARG A 56 -32.86 8.30 -16.14
CA ARG A 56 -31.87 7.21 -16.26
C ARG A 56 -30.81 7.14 -15.15
N GLN A 57 -30.71 8.13 -14.27
CA GLN A 57 -29.71 8.11 -13.19
C GLN A 57 -30.18 7.30 -11.98
N ARG A 58 -29.39 6.31 -11.57
CA ARG A 58 -29.62 5.51 -10.35
C ARG A 58 -29.52 6.37 -9.09
N SER A 59 -30.43 6.16 -8.14
CA SER A 59 -30.28 6.63 -6.76
C SER A 59 -29.13 5.90 -6.05
N ARG A 60 -28.58 6.45 -4.96
CA ARG A 60 -27.51 5.78 -4.18
C ARG A 60 -27.92 4.37 -3.74
N ILE A 61 -29.16 4.21 -3.29
CA ILE A 61 -29.69 2.90 -2.89
C ILE A 61 -29.69 1.91 -4.06
N GLN A 62 -30.01 2.38 -5.28
CA GLN A 62 -29.98 1.54 -6.48
C GLN A 62 -28.55 1.23 -6.96
N GLU A 63 -27.59 2.14 -6.76
CA GLU A 63 -26.17 1.89 -7.01
C GLU A 63 -25.62 0.84 -6.03
N ASP A 64 -25.92 0.97 -4.74
CA ASP A 64 -25.49 0.02 -3.70
C ASP A 64 -26.12 -1.36 -3.88
N ALA A 65 -27.42 -1.40 -4.25
CA ALA A 65 -28.11 -2.66 -4.56
C ALA A 65 -27.50 -3.37 -5.78
N LEU A 66 -27.16 -2.62 -6.84
CA LEU A 66 -26.49 -3.17 -8.01
C LEU A 66 -25.12 -3.77 -7.63
N LEU A 67 -24.29 -3.02 -6.91
CA LEU A 67 -22.98 -3.53 -6.49
C LEU A 67 -23.12 -4.76 -5.60
N SER A 68 -24.07 -4.77 -4.66
CA SER A 68 -24.34 -5.93 -3.81
C SER A 68 -24.77 -7.16 -4.62
N GLN A 69 -25.56 -6.96 -5.68
CA GLN A 69 -25.97 -8.03 -6.57
C GLN A 69 -24.81 -8.54 -7.43
N LEU A 70 -23.95 -7.64 -7.92
CA LEU A 70 -22.73 -8.00 -8.65
C LEU A 70 -21.77 -8.79 -7.75
N VAL A 71 -21.64 -8.45 -6.47
CA VAL A 71 -20.88 -9.26 -5.49
C VAL A 71 -21.41 -10.69 -5.43
N LEU A 72 -22.72 -10.86 -5.26
CA LEU A 72 -23.35 -12.18 -5.24
C LEU A 72 -23.14 -12.91 -6.57
N GLN A 73 -23.24 -12.21 -7.70
CA GLN A 73 -23.00 -12.76 -9.02
C GLN A 73 -21.56 -13.25 -9.17
N THR A 74 -20.57 -12.47 -8.74
CA THR A 74 -19.17 -12.92 -8.78
C THR A 74 -18.96 -14.18 -7.94
N LEU A 75 -19.66 -14.32 -6.81
CA LEU A 75 -19.64 -15.55 -6.00
C LEU A 75 -20.35 -16.73 -6.68
N LEU A 76 -21.43 -16.48 -7.42
CA LEU A 76 -22.18 -17.50 -8.16
C LEU A 76 -21.44 -17.95 -9.43
N ASP A 77 -20.89 -17.02 -10.21
CA ASP A 77 -20.07 -17.29 -11.39
C ASP A 77 -18.90 -18.20 -11.02
N HIS A 78 -18.27 -17.94 -9.86
CA HIS A 78 -17.30 -18.88 -9.30
C HIS A 78 -17.87 -20.29 -9.12
N TYR A 79 -19.02 -20.41 -8.45
CA TYR A 79 -19.60 -21.73 -8.17
C TYR A 79 -19.93 -22.47 -9.47
N LYS A 80 -20.45 -21.76 -10.48
CA LYS A 80 -20.83 -22.28 -11.79
C LYS A 80 -19.62 -22.74 -12.63
N GLU A 81 -18.46 -22.07 -12.59
CA GLU A 81 -17.26 -22.51 -13.33
C GLU A 81 -16.74 -23.89 -12.89
N LYS A 82 -17.12 -24.39 -11.70
CA LYS A 82 -16.87 -25.80 -11.35
C LYS A 82 -17.73 -26.78 -12.14
N GLU A 83 -18.82 -26.31 -12.74
CA GLU A 83 -19.86 -27.11 -13.39
C GLU A 83 -19.92 -26.87 -14.90
N ASP A 84 -19.73 -25.64 -15.43
CA ASP A 84 -19.77 -25.33 -16.87
C ASP A 84 -18.93 -24.09 -17.27
N ASN A 85 -18.42 -24.10 -18.51
CA ASN A 85 -17.45 -23.15 -19.09
C ASN A 85 -18.13 -22.05 -19.93
N ASP A 86 -19.27 -21.50 -19.47
CA ASP A 86 -19.99 -20.46 -20.20
C ASP A 86 -19.51 -19.05 -19.76
N ASP A 87 -18.81 -18.37 -20.67
CA ASP A 87 -18.33 -16.98 -20.51
C ASP A 87 -19.45 -15.92 -20.65
N ASP A 88 -20.70 -16.35 -20.88
CA ASP A 88 -21.82 -15.43 -21.09
C ASP A 88 -22.25 -14.77 -19.77
N ASP A 89 -22.44 -13.44 -19.81
CA ASP A 89 -23.00 -12.69 -18.68
C ASP A 89 -24.47 -13.11 -18.45
N ASP A 90 -24.89 -13.26 -17.19
CA ASP A 90 -26.30 -13.51 -16.85
C ASP A 90 -27.21 -12.39 -17.41
N ASP A 91 -28.40 -12.77 -17.90
CA ASP A 91 -29.35 -11.88 -18.60
C ASP A 91 -29.62 -10.54 -17.90
N TRP A 92 -29.63 -10.53 -16.56
CA TRP A 92 -29.89 -9.32 -15.77
C TRP A 92 -28.74 -8.30 -15.80
N VAL A 93 -27.49 -8.75 -15.98
CA VAL A 93 -26.32 -7.87 -16.16
C VAL A 93 -26.43 -7.16 -17.52
N GLN A 94 -26.87 -7.87 -18.56
CA GLN A 94 -27.14 -7.31 -19.88
C GLN A 94 -28.32 -6.31 -19.84
N GLU A 95 -29.36 -6.61 -19.06
CA GLU A 95 -30.46 -5.67 -18.81
C GLU A 95 -29.99 -4.38 -18.11
N CYS A 96 -29.06 -4.48 -17.16
CA CYS A 96 -28.47 -3.32 -16.50
C CYS A 96 -27.72 -2.41 -17.48
N ARG A 97 -26.90 -3.00 -18.36
CA ARG A 97 -26.17 -2.26 -19.42
C ARG A 97 -27.14 -1.50 -20.34
N SER A 98 -28.23 -2.15 -20.74
CA SER A 98 -29.19 -1.56 -21.70
C SER A 98 -30.13 -0.52 -21.09
N THR A 99 -30.57 -0.71 -19.85
CA THR A 99 -31.61 0.14 -19.22
C THR A 99 -31.04 1.47 -18.70
N HIS A 100 -29.82 1.45 -18.16
CA HIS A 100 -29.22 2.60 -17.48
C HIS A 100 -27.98 3.17 -18.20
N ASP A 101 -27.58 2.57 -19.33
CA ASP A 101 -26.33 2.90 -20.05
C ASP A 101 -25.08 2.77 -19.14
N ASP A 102 -25.15 1.81 -18.21
CA ASP A 102 -24.06 1.52 -17.27
C ASP A 102 -22.92 0.79 -18.01
N ASP A 103 -21.68 1.27 -17.90
CA ASP A 103 -20.51 0.57 -18.40
C ASP A 103 -20.05 -0.47 -17.36
N ILE A 104 -20.57 -1.69 -17.49
CA ILE A 104 -20.28 -2.83 -16.61
C ILE A 104 -19.41 -3.83 -17.36
N ARG A 105 -18.13 -3.94 -17.00
CA ARG A 105 -17.18 -4.86 -17.65
C ARG A 105 -16.82 -6.00 -16.70
N LYS A 106 -17.11 -7.23 -17.12
CA LYS A 106 -16.68 -8.45 -16.41
C LYS A 106 -15.20 -8.69 -16.71
N PHE A 107 -14.45 -9.12 -15.72
CA PHE A 107 -13.08 -9.58 -15.89
C PHE A 107 -12.83 -10.82 -15.04
N SER A 108 -11.92 -11.66 -15.51
CA SER A 108 -11.32 -12.74 -14.73
C SER A 108 -9.81 -12.66 -14.89
N SER A 109 -9.08 -13.03 -13.84
CA SER A 109 -7.64 -13.23 -13.90
C SER A 109 -7.31 -14.56 -13.23
N SER A 110 -6.64 -15.41 -14.01
CA SER A 110 -6.15 -16.69 -13.54
C SER A 110 -4.65 -16.59 -13.25
N PRO A 111 -4.16 -17.24 -12.17
CA PRO A 111 -2.74 -17.52 -11.99
C PRO A 111 -2.19 -18.54 -13.02
N HIS A 112 -2.95 -18.97 -14.04
CA HIS A 112 -2.53 -19.96 -15.05
C HIS A 112 -1.69 -19.41 -16.22
N ASN A 113 -1.34 -18.12 -16.25
CA ASN A 113 -0.07 -17.82 -16.89
C ASN A 113 1.00 -18.39 -15.95
N ASP A 114 1.86 -19.30 -16.41
CA ASP A 114 3.01 -19.84 -15.65
C ASP A 114 3.99 -18.76 -15.11
N GLU A 115 3.65 -17.48 -15.28
CA GLU A 115 4.40 -16.31 -14.88
C GLU A 115 4.10 -15.94 -13.42
N ASP A 116 5.17 -15.77 -12.65
CA ASP A 116 5.13 -15.34 -11.26
C ASP A 116 4.41 -13.98 -11.10
N ALA A 117 3.54 -13.85 -10.10
CA ALA A 117 2.73 -12.65 -9.90
C ALA A 117 3.56 -11.37 -9.68
N VAL A 118 4.75 -11.51 -9.07
CA VAL A 118 5.68 -10.39 -8.88
C VAL A 118 6.29 -9.98 -10.21
N VAL A 119 6.63 -10.96 -11.06
CA VAL A 119 7.16 -10.71 -12.41
C VAL A 119 6.12 -9.98 -13.27
N GLU A 120 4.88 -10.48 -13.33
CA GLU A 120 3.79 -9.83 -14.08
C GLU A 120 3.49 -8.42 -13.52
N GLY A 121 3.43 -8.27 -12.19
CA GLY A 121 3.26 -6.97 -11.55
C GLY A 121 4.37 -6.00 -11.91
N SER A 122 5.62 -6.46 -11.89
CA SER A 122 6.79 -5.66 -12.26
C SER A 122 6.76 -5.26 -13.73
N ARG A 123 6.41 -6.19 -14.62
CA ARG A 123 6.28 -5.95 -16.05
C ARG A 123 5.28 -4.84 -16.33
N ARG A 124 4.07 -4.90 -15.74
CA ARG A 124 3.04 -3.85 -15.90
C ARG A 124 3.51 -2.46 -15.51
N ILE A 125 4.32 -2.36 -14.45
CA ILE A 125 4.91 -1.09 -14.03
C ILE A 125 5.95 -0.59 -15.02
N LEU A 126 6.86 -1.47 -15.44
CA LEU A 126 7.96 -1.11 -16.33
C LEU A 126 7.49 -0.80 -17.75
N THR A 127 6.41 -1.43 -18.22
CA THR A 127 5.75 -1.13 -19.51
C THR A 127 4.76 0.03 -19.43
N GLN A 128 4.58 0.64 -18.25
CA GLN A 128 3.64 1.74 -17.99
C GLN A 128 2.16 1.38 -18.21
N GLU A 129 1.83 0.08 -18.18
CA GLU A 129 0.44 -0.40 -18.15
C GLU A 129 -0.26 -0.03 -16.82
N ALA A 130 0.52 0.09 -15.74
CA ALA A 130 0.04 0.53 -14.43
C ALA A 130 1.03 1.49 -13.76
N SER A 131 0.53 2.41 -12.92
CA SER A 131 1.39 3.29 -12.10
C SER A 131 1.80 2.67 -10.77
N MET A 132 1.05 1.67 -10.31
CA MET A 132 1.36 0.87 -9.12
C MET A 132 0.74 -0.52 -9.24
N ALA A 133 1.36 -1.50 -8.56
CA ALA A 133 0.88 -2.88 -8.50
C ALA A 133 0.90 -3.33 -7.04
N LEU A 134 -0.26 -3.78 -6.53
CA LEU A 134 -0.39 -4.26 -5.16
C LEU A 134 -0.36 -5.79 -5.15
N LEU A 135 0.60 -6.33 -4.44
CA LEU A 135 0.78 -7.76 -4.21
C LEU A 135 0.36 -8.07 -2.78
N VAL A 136 -0.54 -9.04 -2.62
CA VAL A 136 -1.02 -9.47 -1.31
C VAL A 136 -0.52 -10.89 -1.04
N PRO A 137 0.05 -11.17 0.14
CA PRO A 137 0.48 -12.52 0.51
C PRO A 137 -0.73 -13.48 0.56
N LEU A 138 -0.59 -14.66 -0.03
CA LEU A 138 -1.56 -15.74 0.09
C LEU A 138 -1.06 -16.80 1.06
N ALA A 139 -1.78 -16.96 2.16
CA ALA A 139 -1.48 -17.97 3.16
C ALA A 139 -1.94 -19.36 2.73
N LYS A 140 -1.05 -20.35 2.86
CA LYS A 140 -1.38 -21.77 2.83
C LYS A 140 -0.92 -22.35 4.16
N GLU A 141 -1.83 -23.03 4.87
CA GLU A 141 -1.50 -23.68 6.15
C GLU A 141 -0.88 -22.71 7.19
N ASN A 142 -1.44 -21.51 7.33
CA ASN A 142 -1.09 -20.45 8.32
C ASN A 142 0.19 -19.62 8.06
N ALA A 143 0.85 -19.74 6.91
CA ALA A 143 1.94 -18.83 6.50
C ALA A 143 1.82 -18.45 5.03
N ALA A 144 2.27 -17.24 4.63
CA ALA A 144 2.28 -16.89 3.22
C ALA A 144 3.21 -17.81 2.42
N SER A 145 2.66 -18.28 1.30
CA SER A 145 3.31 -19.24 0.43
C SER A 145 3.65 -18.66 -0.94
N THR A 146 2.91 -17.62 -1.35
CA THR A 146 3.09 -16.90 -2.61
C THR A 146 2.43 -15.51 -2.51
N PHE A 147 2.56 -14.70 -3.55
CA PHE A 147 1.83 -13.44 -3.71
C PHE A 147 0.73 -13.58 -4.77
N SER A 148 -0.36 -12.83 -4.57
CA SER A 148 -1.37 -12.57 -5.60
C SER A 148 -1.29 -11.12 -6.02
N LEU A 149 -1.24 -10.89 -7.33
CA LEU A 149 -1.31 -9.54 -7.91
C LEU A 149 -2.78 -9.09 -7.97
N MET A 150 -3.07 -7.96 -7.34
CA MET A 150 -4.40 -7.36 -7.40
C MET A 150 -4.64 -6.74 -8.78
N SER A 151 -5.61 -7.30 -9.52
CA SER A 151 -6.03 -6.77 -10.82
C SER A 151 -6.62 -5.35 -10.73
N ARG A 152 -7.26 -5.02 -9.60
CA ARG A 152 -7.79 -3.71 -9.23
C ARG A 152 -7.37 -3.41 -7.78
N PRO A 153 -6.24 -2.71 -7.54
CA PRO A 153 -5.80 -2.44 -6.18
C PRO A 153 -6.77 -1.49 -5.48
N LEU A 154 -7.10 -1.76 -4.21
CA LEU A 154 -7.78 -0.81 -3.33
C LEU A 154 -6.89 -0.63 -2.10
N VAL A 155 -6.41 0.60 -1.89
CA VAL A 155 -5.57 0.95 -0.76
C VAL A 155 -6.46 1.43 0.38
N PRO A 156 -6.39 0.81 1.57
CA PRO A 156 -7.14 1.28 2.74
C PRO A 156 -6.83 2.75 3.08
N ARG A 157 -7.77 3.43 3.76
CA ARG A 157 -7.55 4.85 4.13
C ARG A 157 -6.42 5.03 5.13
N GLN A 158 -6.29 4.10 6.05
CA GLN A 158 -5.31 4.13 7.14
C GLN A 158 -4.10 3.27 6.78
N THR A 159 -3.43 3.62 5.69
CA THR A 159 -2.28 2.86 5.21
C THR A 159 -0.97 3.55 5.58
N LEU A 160 -0.06 2.77 6.17
CA LEU A 160 1.35 3.12 6.33
C LEU A 160 2.13 2.50 5.18
N VAL A 161 2.79 3.31 4.38
CA VAL A 161 3.64 2.87 3.28
C VAL A 161 5.08 2.85 3.74
N PHE A 162 5.74 1.70 3.66
CA PHE A 162 7.12 1.52 4.08
C PHE A 162 8.04 1.30 2.87
N PRO A 163 8.58 2.36 2.27
CA PRO A 163 9.52 2.24 1.16
C PRO A 163 10.87 1.69 1.61
N GLY A 164 11.40 0.74 0.85
CA GLY A 164 12.70 0.12 1.14
C GLY A 164 13.22 -0.70 -0.03
N SER A 165 14.54 -0.96 -0.02
CA SER A 165 15.14 -1.87 -1.00
C SER A 165 14.93 -3.34 -0.66
N PHE A 166 14.70 -3.63 0.63
CA PHE A 166 14.42 -4.94 1.22
C PHE A 166 15.27 -6.06 0.61
N ASN A 167 16.59 -5.90 0.70
CA ASN A 167 17.53 -6.80 0.03
C ASN A 167 18.59 -7.37 1.00
N PRO A 168 18.25 -8.36 1.84
CA PRO A 168 16.90 -8.89 2.08
C PRO A 168 16.11 -8.09 3.14
N PRO A 169 14.77 -8.25 3.24
CA PRO A 169 14.02 -7.87 4.43
C PRO A 169 14.54 -8.65 5.66
N HIS A 170 14.28 -8.14 6.86
CA HIS A 170 14.79 -8.71 8.11
C HIS A 170 13.97 -8.24 9.32
N PRO A 171 14.13 -8.83 10.52
CA PRO A 171 13.34 -8.49 11.70
C PRO A 171 13.34 -7.00 12.07
N GLY A 172 14.46 -6.29 11.86
CA GLY A 172 14.50 -4.83 12.04
C GLY A 172 13.50 -4.03 11.19
N HIS A 173 13.18 -4.46 9.97
CA HIS A 173 12.12 -3.83 9.18
C HIS A 173 10.75 -4.06 9.82
N LEU A 174 10.47 -5.28 10.29
CA LEU A 174 9.20 -5.60 10.93
C LEU A 174 9.03 -4.84 12.25
N ALA A 175 10.07 -4.76 13.07
CA ALA A 175 10.08 -3.97 14.29
C ALA A 175 9.81 -2.48 14.02
N LEU A 176 10.39 -1.91 12.96
CA LEU A 176 10.14 -0.52 12.60
C LEU A 176 8.69 -0.31 12.13
N ALA A 177 8.15 -1.22 11.32
CA ALA A 177 6.76 -1.19 10.89
C ALA A 177 5.79 -1.28 12.08
N GLN A 178 6.04 -2.20 13.01
CA GLN A 178 5.25 -2.36 14.24
C GLN A 178 5.32 -1.10 15.12
N ALA A 179 6.52 -0.58 15.36
CA ALA A 179 6.71 0.64 16.16
C ALA A 179 6.01 1.85 15.51
N ALA A 180 6.00 1.93 14.17
CA ALA A 180 5.30 2.99 13.47
C ALA A 180 3.77 2.88 13.63
N VAL A 181 3.20 1.69 13.51
CA VAL A 181 1.76 1.46 13.79
C VAL A 181 1.43 1.86 15.22
N GLN A 182 2.27 1.49 16.20
CA GLN A 182 2.05 1.85 17.60
C GLN A 182 2.15 3.37 17.83
N ALA A 183 3.12 4.05 17.21
CA ALA A 183 3.24 5.52 17.28
C ALA A 183 2.00 6.21 16.71
N MET A 184 1.48 5.73 15.57
CA MET A 184 0.25 6.26 14.98
C MET A 184 -0.97 6.02 15.87
N LYS A 185 -1.06 4.85 16.53
CA LYS A 185 -2.12 4.55 17.51
C LYS A 185 -2.04 5.46 18.74
N LYS A 186 -0.84 5.69 19.30
CA LYS A 186 -0.65 6.59 20.45
C LYS A 186 -1.11 8.01 20.11
N ASN A 187 -0.76 8.52 18.94
CA ASN A 187 -1.18 9.84 18.48
C ASN A 187 -2.70 9.94 18.25
N LYS A 188 -3.33 8.90 17.67
CA LYS A 188 -4.78 8.90 17.44
C LYS A 188 -5.61 8.63 18.68
N LYS A 189 -5.18 7.81 19.63
CA LYS A 189 -5.91 7.56 20.89
C LYS A 189 -6.06 8.81 21.77
N GLN A 190 -5.20 9.80 21.59
CA GLN A 190 -5.35 11.13 22.20
C GLN A 190 -6.47 11.95 21.55
N GLN A 191 -6.90 11.60 20.34
CA GLN A 191 -7.91 12.30 19.54
C GLN A 191 -9.23 11.52 19.43
N ASP A 192 -9.21 10.18 19.38
CA ASP A 192 -10.38 9.30 19.27
C ASP A 192 -10.12 7.93 19.93
N SER A 193 -10.96 7.57 20.92
CA SER A 193 -10.78 6.39 21.77
C SER A 193 -11.39 5.09 21.22
N SER A 194 -12.09 5.09 20.07
CA SER A 194 -12.78 3.90 19.54
C SER A 194 -11.94 3.00 18.61
N LEU A 195 -10.68 3.35 18.34
CA LEU A 195 -9.81 2.63 17.40
C LEU A 195 -9.27 1.30 17.98
N THR A 196 -9.25 0.26 17.16
CA THR A 196 -8.73 -1.08 17.49
C THR A 196 -7.36 -1.33 16.84
N ASP A 197 -6.76 -2.49 17.13
CA ASP A 197 -5.44 -2.81 16.61
C ASP A 197 -5.39 -3.03 15.09
N ASP A 198 -6.53 -3.34 14.47
CA ASP A 198 -6.70 -3.70 13.06
C ASP A 198 -6.94 -2.49 12.14
N ASP A 199 -6.86 -1.26 12.66
CA ASP A 199 -7.21 -0.08 11.88
C ASP A 199 -6.13 0.34 10.87
N PHE A 200 -4.89 -0.16 10.98
CA PHE A 200 -3.78 0.25 10.13
C PHE A 200 -3.22 -0.89 9.30
N SER A 201 -3.24 -0.72 7.97
CA SER A 201 -2.56 -1.63 7.04
C SER A 201 -1.16 -1.14 6.72
N VAL A 202 -0.20 -2.06 6.59
CA VAL A 202 1.19 -1.75 6.24
C VAL A 202 1.51 -2.25 4.83
N LEU A 203 1.83 -1.33 3.92
CA LEU A 203 2.28 -1.69 2.57
C LEU A 203 3.79 -1.47 2.46
N PHE A 204 4.57 -2.53 2.33
CA PHE A 204 5.98 -2.42 2.00
C PHE A 204 6.11 -1.99 0.55
N GLU A 205 6.84 -0.92 0.28
CA GLU A 205 6.95 -0.38 -1.08
C GLU A 205 8.33 -0.65 -1.66
N LEU A 206 8.35 -1.25 -2.85
CA LEU A 206 9.56 -1.53 -3.61
C LEU A 206 9.52 -0.75 -4.93
N SER A 207 10.38 0.28 -5.02
CA SER A 207 10.56 1.04 -6.25
C SER A 207 11.40 0.24 -7.24
N LEU A 208 10.82 -0.06 -8.41
CA LEU A 208 11.47 -0.76 -9.51
C LEU A 208 12.39 0.16 -10.31
N THR A 209 12.16 1.47 -10.26
CA THR A 209 13.05 2.47 -10.86
C THR A 209 13.72 3.29 -9.75
N ASN A 210 14.96 3.69 -9.99
CA ASN A 210 15.65 4.67 -9.16
C ASN A 210 16.14 5.78 -10.09
N ALA A 211 16.25 7.02 -9.59
CA ALA A 211 16.69 8.15 -10.41
C ALA A 211 18.09 7.93 -11.04
N ASP A 212 18.98 7.23 -10.33
CA ASP A 212 20.40 7.09 -10.68
C ASP A 212 20.81 5.67 -11.11
N LYS A 213 19.87 4.72 -11.22
CA LYS A 213 20.17 3.31 -11.54
C LYS A 213 19.23 2.79 -12.62
N PRO A 214 19.64 1.78 -13.41
CA PRO A 214 18.72 1.08 -14.29
C PRO A 214 17.52 0.54 -13.51
N SER A 215 16.41 0.35 -14.22
CA SER A 215 15.24 -0.34 -13.68
C SER A 215 15.64 -1.73 -13.19
N MET A 216 15.01 -2.15 -12.09
CA MET A 216 15.16 -3.48 -11.53
C MET A 216 14.56 -4.51 -12.49
N ASP A 217 15.28 -5.60 -12.70
CA ASP A 217 14.77 -6.73 -13.44
C ASP A 217 13.61 -7.40 -12.68
N PRO A 218 12.49 -7.75 -13.35
CA PRO A 218 11.35 -8.41 -12.73
C PRO A 218 11.70 -9.66 -11.92
N GLN A 219 12.68 -10.45 -12.36
CA GLN A 219 13.11 -11.65 -11.65
C GLN A 219 13.80 -11.30 -10.33
N VAL A 220 14.62 -10.25 -10.31
CA VAL A 220 15.25 -9.74 -9.08
C VAL A 220 14.20 -9.21 -8.09
N ALA A 221 13.13 -8.58 -8.59
CA ALA A 221 12.02 -8.19 -7.74
C ALA A 221 11.33 -9.42 -7.12
N SER A 222 11.07 -10.46 -7.93
CA SER A 222 10.51 -11.73 -7.47
C SER A 222 11.38 -12.39 -6.39
N GLU A 223 12.69 -12.49 -6.60
CA GLU A 223 13.65 -13.02 -5.61
C GLU A 223 13.59 -12.26 -4.27
N ARG A 224 13.55 -10.92 -4.31
CA ARG A 224 13.43 -10.12 -3.09
C ARG A 224 12.10 -10.33 -2.38
N LEU A 225 11.00 -10.44 -3.12
CA LEU A 225 9.70 -10.67 -2.50
C LEU A 225 9.59 -12.08 -1.93
N GLN A 226 10.21 -13.10 -2.54
CA GLN A 226 10.28 -14.44 -1.95
C GLN A 226 10.91 -14.42 -0.56
N THR A 227 11.94 -13.60 -0.31
CA THR A 227 12.54 -13.47 1.02
C THR A 227 11.61 -12.83 2.08
N PHE A 228 10.54 -12.13 1.68
CA PHE A 228 9.49 -11.73 2.65
C PHE A 228 8.68 -12.94 3.14
N LEU A 229 8.37 -13.89 2.24
CA LEU A 229 7.63 -15.11 2.59
C LEU A 229 8.47 -16.01 3.50
N GLU A 230 9.78 -16.06 3.28
CA GLU A 230 10.73 -16.74 4.17
C GLU A 230 10.77 -16.07 5.55
N LEU A 231 10.89 -14.75 5.60
CA LEU A 231 10.89 -13.98 6.85
C LEU A 231 9.59 -14.18 7.65
N GLU A 232 8.43 -14.22 7.00
CA GLU A 232 7.16 -14.49 7.69
C GLU A 232 7.13 -15.91 8.30
N LYS A 233 7.60 -16.93 7.55
CA LYS A 233 7.70 -18.30 8.07
C LYS A 233 8.64 -18.39 9.27
N GLU A 234 9.75 -17.66 9.26
CA GLU A 234 10.68 -17.57 10.40
C GLU A 234 10.03 -16.94 11.64
N CYS A 235 9.09 -16.01 11.45
CA CYS A 235 8.38 -15.35 12.54
C CYS A 235 7.18 -16.18 13.09
N CYS A 236 6.51 -16.96 12.23
CA CYS A 236 5.26 -17.67 12.55
C CYS A 236 5.40 -19.16 12.93
N GLY A 237 6.58 -19.79 12.74
CA GLY A 237 6.78 -21.25 12.89
C GLY A 237 7.32 -21.74 14.25
N GLU A 238 7.28 -23.06 14.46
CA GLU A 238 7.91 -23.76 15.62
C GLU A 238 9.45 -23.69 15.60
N ASN A 239 10.05 -23.44 14.43
CA ASN A 239 11.48 -23.25 14.23
C ASN A 239 11.88 -21.77 14.28
N LYS A 240 11.46 -21.04 15.33
CA LYS A 240 11.88 -19.64 15.51
C LYS A 240 13.40 -19.55 15.59
N ASN A 241 14.00 -18.69 14.77
CA ASN A 241 15.40 -18.34 14.94
C ASN A 241 15.58 -17.72 16.35
N PRO A 242 16.44 -18.28 17.22
CA PRO A 242 16.58 -17.80 18.60
C PRO A 242 17.06 -16.35 18.70
N HIS A 243 17.60 -15.78 17.61
CA HIS A 243 18.02 -14.37 17.53
C HIS A 243 16.89 -13.42 17.13
N THR A 244 15.71 -13.92 16.76
CA THR A 244 14.55 -13.08 16.45
C THR A 244 13.73 -12.88 17.72
N PRO A 245 13.57 -11.64 18.21
CA PRO A 245 12.73 -11.33 19.36
C PRO A 245 11.31 -11.89 19.19
N ASN A 246 10.79 -12.53 20.23
CA ASN A 246 9.49 -13.24 20.20
C ASN A 246 8.28 -12.36 19.84
N ASN A 247 8.41 -11.03 19.95
CA ASN A 247 7.38 -10.04 19.68
C ASN A 247 7.40 -9.49 18.24
N ILE A 248 8.42 -9.83 17.43
CA ILE A 248 8.49 -9.40 16.04
C ILE A 248 7.71 -10.38 15.18
N GLN A 249 6.73 -9.86 14.45
CA GLN A 249 5.87 -10.58 13.53
C GLN A 249 5.52 -9.67 12.34
N MET A 250 5.11 -10.27 11.23
CA MET A 250 4.51 -9.49 10.14
C MET A 250 3.29 -8.71 10.66
N PRO A 251 3.03 -7.49 10.15
CA PRO A 251 1.78 -6.79 10.42
C PRO A 251 0.58 -7.65 10.01
N THR A 252 -0.54 -7.58 10.72
CA THR A 252 -1.72 -8.41 10.42
C THR A 252 -2.22 -8.20 8.99
N ASP A 253 -2.39 -6.93 8.60
CA ASP A 253 -2.79 -6.53 7.26
C ASP A 253 -1.60 -5.93 6.53
N TRP A 254 -0.92 -6.76 5.73
CA TRP A 254 0.23 -6.32 4.96
C TRP A 254 0.19 -6.74 3.48
N GLY A 255 0.94 -6.00 2.67
CA GLY A 255 1.15 -6.30 1.26
C GLY A 255 2.41 -5.62 0.75
N VAL A 256 2.77 -5.89 -0.50
CA VAL A 256 3.89 -5.24 -1.19
C VAL A 256 3.37 -4.40 -2.34
N LEU A 257 3.77 -3.13 -2.37
CA LEU A 257 3.48 -2.20 -3.43
C LEU A 257 4.70 -2.08 -4.36
N LEU A 258 4.53 -2.38 -5.64
CA LEU A 258 5.53 -2.08 -6.66
C LEU A 258 5.20 -0.74 -7.32
N THR A 259 6.21 0.13 -7.44
CA THR A 259 6.06 1.41 -8.15
C THR A 259 7.27 1.71 -9.05
N SER A 260 7.11 2.65 -9.98
CA SER A 260 8.21 3.25 -10.74
C SER A 260 8.50 4.70 -10.28
N ALA A 261 8.10 5.06 -9.06
CA ALA A 261 8.17 6.42 -8.54
C ALA A 261 9.37 6.55 -7.59
N PRO A 262 10.51 7.16 -8.00
CA PRO A 262 11.71 7.21 -7.17
C PRO A 262 11.61 8.23 -6.02
N LEU A 263 10.76 9.26 -6.15
CA LEU A 263 10.58 10.29 -5.12
C LEU A 263 9.29 10.05 -4.33
N PHE A 264 9.28 10.47 -3.07
CA PHE A 264 8.10 10.36 -2.21
C PHE A 264 6.90 11.09 -2.78
N ALA A 265 7.10 12.31 -3.32
CA ALA A 265 6.04 13.11 -3.92
C ALA A 265 5.36 12.39 -5.10
N ASP A 266 6.14 11.64 -5.90
CA ASP A 266 5.66 10.91 -7.07
C ASP A 266 4.87 9.66 -6.70
N LYS A 267 5.08 9.11 -5.49
CA LYS A 267 4.33 7.96 -4.97
C LYS A 267 2.92 8.33 -4.51
N VAL A 268 2.68 9.60 -4.15
CA VAL A 268 1.43 10.04 -3.49
C VAL A 268 0.23 9.85 -4.40
N ASP A 269 0.26 10.40 -5.62
CA ASP A 269 -0.91 10.44 -6.49
C ASP A 269 -1.35 9.05 -6.98
N PRO A 270 -0.43 8.13 -7.39
CA PRO A 270 -0.80 6.76 -7.69
C PRO A 270 -1.50 6.06 -6.54
N ILE A 271 -0.99 6.20 -5.31
CA ILE A 271 -1.54 5.51 -4.13
C ILE A 271 -2.90 6.08 -3.75
N GLN A 272 -3.03 7.41 -3.71
CA GLN A 272 -4.29 8.07 -3.34
C GLN A 272 -5.41 7.86 -4.35
N ARG A 273 -5.09 7.65 -5.63
CA ARG A 273 -6.09 7.31 -6.65
C ARG A 273 -6.78 5.98 -6.37
N GLU A 274 -6.06 5.05 -5.74
CA GLU A 274 -6.56 3.73 -5.37
C GLU A 274 -7.13 3.71 -3.94
N GLN A 275 -7.22 4.86 -3.25
CA GLN A 275 -7.92 4.98 -1.97
C GLN A 275 -9.41 5.29 -2.19
N PRO A 276 -10.32 4.82 -1.31
CA PRO A 276 -11.74 5.12 -1.42
C PRO A 276 -12.00 6.63 -1.35
N PRO A 277 -13.04 7.16 -2.01
CA PRO A 277 -13.35 8.59 -2.04
C PRO A 277 -13.56 9.15 -0.64
N ASN A 278 -13.30 10.45 -0.46
CA ASN A 278 -13.77 11.16 0.71
C ASN A 278 -15.28 11.36 0.63
N ASN A 279 -16.05 10.54 1.34
CA ASN A 279 -17.45 10.86 1.67
C ASN A 279 -17.47 11.92 2.78
N ALA A 280 -16.89 13.10 2.52
CA ALA A 280 -17.10 14.25 3.37
C ALA A 280 -18.46 14.84 2.98
N SER A 281 -19.50 14.49 3.74
CA SER A 281 -20.60 15.42 3.91
C SER A 281 -20.01 16.76 4.34
N SER A 282 -20.42 17.82 3.65
CA SER A 282 -19.91 19.19 3.79
C SER A 282 -20.22 19.86 5.14
N ASP A 283 -20.38 19.10 6.23
CA ASP A 283 -21.05 19.59 7.44
C ASP A 283 -20.38 19.18 8.76
N SER A 284 -19.09 18.87 8.79
CA SER A 284 -18.34 18.89 10.05
C SER A 284 -16.88 19.25 9.85
N ASP A 285 -16.48 20.36 10.47
CA ASP A 285 -15.18 21.04 10.41
C ASP A 285 -13.98 20.22 10.94
N HIS A 286 -14.12 18.92 11.20
CA HIS A 286 -13.12 18.09 11.89
C HIS A 286 -12.84 16.72 11.25
N HIS A 287 -13.23 16.47 10.00
CA HIS A 287 -12.88 15.21 9.32
C HIS A 287 -11.47 15.25 8.72
N HIS A 288 -10.57 14.42 9.26
CA HIS A 288 -9.19 14.28 8.81
C HIS A 288 -9.14 13.91 7.31
N PRO A 289 -8.44 14.68 6.46
CA PRO A 289 -8.21 14.29 5.07
C PRO A 289 -7.46 12.95 5.02
N HIS A 290 -7.61 12.22 3.89
CA HIS A 290 -6.87 10.99 3.61
C HIS A 290 -5.41 11.12 4.04
N GLN A 291 -5.03 10.37 5.07
CA GLN A 291 -3.70 10.47 5.64
C GLN A 291 -2.84 9.36 5.04
N LEU A 292 -1.87 9.74 4.21
CA LEU A 292 -0.87 8.82 3.69
C LEU A 292 0.38 8.94 4.56
N VAL A 293 0.74 7.88 5.27
CA VAL A 293 1.87 7.91 6.21
C VAL A 293 3.03 7.10 5.65
N PHE A 294 4.20 7.71 5.49
CA PHE A 294 5.41 6.98 5.12
C PHE A 294 6.23 6.58 6.35
N ILE A 295 6.60 5.30 6.43
CA ILE A 295 7.57 4.80 7.41
C ILE A 295 8.97 5.00 6.84
N ILE A 296 9.84 5.68 7.56
CA ILE A 296 11.21 5.97 7.12
C ILE A 296 12.21 5.76 8.25
N GLY A 297 13.47 5.51 7.89
CA GLY A 297 14.59 5.60 8.83
C GLY A 297 15.13 7.02 8.93
N THR A 298 15.88 7.31 10.00
CA THR A 298 16.50 8.64 10.22
C THR A 298 17.39 9.08 9.06
N ASP A 299 18.17 8.19 8.45
CA ASP A 299 18.98 8.55 7.26
C ASP A 299 18.14 9.01 6.08
N THR A 300 16.93 8.46 5.93
CA THR A 300 15.99 8.85 4.88
C THR A 300 15.32 10.17 5.22
N LEU A 301 15.00 10.42 6.49
CA LEU A 301 14.52 11.73 6.96
C LEU A 301 15.54 12.83 6.60
N VAL A 302 16.81 12.64 6.94
CA VAL A 302 17.90 13.58 6.62
C VAL A 302 17.99 13.82 5.11
N ARG A 303 17.84 12.76 4.30
CA ARG A 303 17.84 12.88 2.83
C ARG A 303 16.64 13.65 2.30
N ILE A 304 15.43 13.39 2.80
CA ILE A 304 14.21 14.08 2.38
C ILE A 304 14.32 15.59 2.64
N LEU A 305 14.97 15.98 3.73
CA LEU A 305 15.16 17.37 4.13
C LEU A 305 16.40 18.03 3.52
N ASN A 306 17.18 17.31 2.72
CA ASN A 306 18.43 17.83 2.17
C ASN A 306 18.17 18.72 0.93
N PRO A 307 18.51 20.03 0.96
CA PRO A 307 18.28 20.95 -0.16
C PRO A 307 18.93 20.52 -1.48
N LYS A 308 19.95 19.65 -1.47
CA LYS A 308 20.61 19.17 -2.69
C LYS A 308 19.66 18.50 -3.68
N TYR A 309 18.58 17.90 -3.19
CA TYR A 309 17.55 17.27 -4.02
C TYR A 309 16.49 18.25 -4.55
N TYR A 310 16.57 19.53 -4.15
CA TYR A 310 15.61 20.59 -4.50
C TYR A 310 16.31 21.78 -5.17
N GLY A 311 17.28 21.49 -6.03
CA GLY A 311 18.08 22.52 -6.72
C GLY A 311 19.01 23.30 -5.80
N ASN A 312 19.41 22.72 -4.66
CA ASN A 312 20.20 23.37 -3.61
C ASN A 312 19.52 24.59 -2.95
N GLN A 313 18.18 24.69 -3.04
CA GLN A 313 17.40 25.78 -2.46
C GLN A 313 16.54 25.27 -1.30
N LYS A 314 16.72 25.85 -0.10
CA LYS A 314 15.98 25.44 1.10
C LYS A 314 14.49 25.76 0.96
N GLU A 315 14.16 26.86 0.31
CA GLU A 315 12.79 27.32 0.05
C GLU A 315 12.03 26.34 -0.83
N HIS A 316 12.68 25.77 -1.84
CA HIS A 316 12.09 24.73 -2.70
C HIS A 316 11.83 23.44 -1.93
N MET A 317 12.75 23.04 -1.03
CA MET A 317 12.55 21.89 -0.14
C MET A 317 11.33 22.11 0.77
N ILE A 318 11.25 23.29 1.42
CA ILE A 318 10.10 23.67 2.27
C ILE A 318 8.80 23.64 1.46
N GLN A 319 8.81 24.18 0.24
CA GLN A 319 7.61 24.20 -0.61
C GLN A 319 7.18 22.78 -0.99
N ALA A 320 8.11 21.90 -1.37
CA ALA A 320 7.82 20.51 -1.69
C ALA A 320 7.23 19.75 -0.48
N MET A 321 7.76 19.97 0.73
CA MET A 321 7.20 19.41 1.96
C MET A 321 5.77 19.90 2.21
N ARG A 322 5.52 21.21 2.06
CA ARG A 322 4.16 21.76 2.19
C ARG A 322 3.19 21.21 1.16
N ASP A 323 3.63 21.02 -0.08
CA ASP A 323 2.77 20.47 -1.13
C ASP A 323 2.42 19.01 -0.87
N MET A 324 3.36 18.20 -0.36
CA MET A 324 3.04 16.87 0.17
C MET A 324 2.09 16.93 1.38
N GLY A 325 2.32 17.85 2.31
CA GLY A 325 1.47 18.06 3.49
C GLY A 325 0.03 18.43 3.13
N LYS A 326 -0.18 19.27 2.11
CA LYS A 326 -1.52 19.59 1.55
C LYS A 326 -2.22 18.36 0.98
N LYS A 327 -1.47 17.38 0.46
CA LYS A 327 -2.01 16.08 0.03
C LYS A 327 -2.24 15.12 1.20
N GLY A 328 -2.04 15.54 2.46
CA GLY A 328 -2.26 14.69 3.63
C GLY A 328 -1.10 13.75 3.96
N VAL A 329 0.08 13.96 3.38
CA VAL A 329 1.26 13.14 3.64
C VAL A 329 1.84 13.44 5.02
N ARG A 330 2.16 12.38 5.76
CA ARG A 330 2.91 12.42 7.02
C ARG A 330 4.02 11.37 7.01
N PHE A 331 4.95 11.48 7.96
CA PHE A 331 6.09 10.59 8.09
C PHE A 331 6.18 10.06 9.52
N VAL A 332 6.53 8.80 9.66
CA VAL A 332 6.95 8.21 10.93
C VAL A 332 8.40 7.78 10.77
N ALA A 333 9.29 8.31 11.61
CA ALA A 333 10.73 8.10 11.47
C ALA A 333 11.32 7.31 12.63
N GLY A 334 11.94 6.18 12.32
CA GLY A 334 12.72 5.38 13.27
C GLY A 334 14.15 5.88 13.43
N GLY A 335 14.65 5.92 14.67
CA GLY A 335 16.06 6.17 14.98
C GLY A 335 16.97 5.01 14.57
N ARG A 336 18.29 5.21 14.70
CA ARG A 336 19.30 4.16 14.51
C ARG A 336 20.43 4.32 15.52
N VAL A 337 21.18 3.24 15.77
CA VAL A 337 22.39 3.30 16.58
C VAL A 337 23.59 3.69 15.72
N GLU A 338 24.31 4.73 16.13
CA GLU A 338 25.65 5.06 15.64
C GLU A 338 26.71 4.38 16.51
N GLN A 339 27.51 3.51 15.89
CA GLN A 339 28.72 3.00 16.52
C GLN A 339 29.76 4.11 16.54
N GLN A 340 30.19 4.56 17.73
CA GLN A 340 31.30 5.51 17.84
C GLN A 340 32.58 4.84 17.32
N SER A 341 33.23 5.46 16.35
CA SER A 341 34.53 5.00 15.81
C SER A 341 35.70 5.19 16.79
N SER A 342 35.46 5.72 17.98
CA SER A 342 36.44 5.83 19.06
C SER A 342 36.08 4.85 20.17
N SER A 343 36.77 3.71 20.17
CA SER A 343 36.89 2.87 21.35
C SER A 343 37.47 3.72 22.48
N ASN A 344 36.64 4.13 23.44
CA ASN A 344 37.16 4.58 24.72
C ASN A 344 37.97 3.42 25.32
N GLU A 345 39.12 3.72 25.93
CA GLU A 345 40.08 2.76 26.52
C GLU A 345 39.46 1.85 27.61
N ASN A 346 38.19 2.06 27.96
CA ASN A 346 37.45 1.31 28.98
C ASN A 346 36.45 0.27 28.43
N GLY A 347 36.42 0.00 27.11
CA GLY A 347 35.70 -1.16 26.55
C GLY A 347 34.16 -1.14 26.62
N GLU A 348 33.54 -0.12 27.23
CA GLU A 348 32.09 0.10 27.21
C GLU A 348 31.71 1.02 26.04
N GLY A 349 31.78 0.47 24.82
CA GLY A 349 31.34 1.15 23.60
C GLY A 349 29.82 1.06 23.44
N GLY A 350 29.05 1.81 24.23
CA GLY A 350 27.62 1.98 23.99
C GLY A 350 27.39 2.87 22.77
N GLY A 351 26.84 2.32 21.67
CA GLY A 351 26.46 3.13 20.52
C GLY A 351 25.40 4.18 20.88
N VAL A 352 25.46 5.36 20.25
CA VAL A 352 24.53 6.48 20.49
C VAL A 352 23.31 6.29 19.61
N PHE A 353 22.10 6.31 20.19
CA PHE A 353 20.87 6.28 19.39
C PHE A 353 20.58 7.67 18.83
N VAL A 354 20.60 7.78 17.50
CA VAL A 354 20.37 9.02 16.77
C VAL A 354 18.95 9.02 16.20
N THR A 355 18.26 10.13 16.38
CA THR A 355 16.94 10.41 15.82
C THR A 355 17.00 11.63 14.90
N GLY A 356 15.96 11.85 14.09
CA GLY A 356 15.84 13.05 13.25
C GLY A 356 15.46 14.34 13.99
N GLU A 357 15.56 14.39 15.32
CA GLU A 357 15.05 15.52 16.11
C GLU A 357 15.80 16.83 15.81
N GLU A 358 17.12 16.78 15.68
CA GLU A 358 17.93 17.96 15.38
C GLU A 358 17.62 18.53 13.99
N ASP A 359 17.44 17.66 13.00
CA ASP A 359 17.07 18.05 11.63
C ASP A 359 15.72 18.78 11.61
N LEU A 360 14.74 18.26 12.34
CA LEU A 360 13.39 18.85 12.40
C LEU A 360 13.34 20.17 13.16
N ARG A 361 14.13 20.34 14.23
CA ARG A 361 14.12 21.56 15.07
C ARG A 361 14.39 22.84 14.27
N THR A 362 15.08 22.73 13.14
CA THR A 362 15.44 23.86 12.27
C THR A 362 14.37 24.24 11.24
N LEU A 363 13.26 23.49 11.18
CA LEU A 363 12.20 23.65 10.18
C LEU A 363 11.01 24.46 10.73
N PRO A 364 10.18 25.04 9.85
CA PRO A 364 8.89 25.62 10.24
C PRO A 364 7.97 24.62 10.98
N PRO A 365 7.17 25.06 11.98
CA PRO A 365 6.30 24.17 12.76
C PRO A 365 5.34 23.33 11.91
N ASP A 366 4.79 23.91 10.84
CA ASP A 366 3.89 23.21 9.93
C ASP A 366 4.53 21.99 9.25
N ILE A 367 5.85 22.03 9.04
CA ILE A 367 6.61 20.90 8.51
C ILE A 367 7.03 19.95 9.64
N GLN A 368 7.38 20.45 10.81
CA GLN A 368 7.69 19.60 11.98
C GLN A 368 6.51 18.68 12.31
N ASP A 369 5.28 19.21 12.29
CA ASP A 369 4.04 18.47 12.52
C ASP A 369 3.79 17.37 11.49
N MET A 370 4.53 17.35 10.36
CA MET A 370 4.44 16.26 9.38
C MET A 370 5.13 14.98 9.87
N PHE A 371 5.98 15.05 10.89
CA PHE A 371 6.83 13.94 11.33
C PHE A 371 6.46 13.48 12.74
N VAL A 372 6.43 12.15 12.90
CA VAL A 372 6.35 11.48 14.20
C VAL A 372 7.65 10.71 14.40
N LEU A 373 8.46 11.13 15.37
CA LEU A 373 9.71 10.43 15.69
C LEU A 373 9.42 9.27 16.64
N ILE A 374 9.90 8.07 16.30
CA ILE A 374 9.89 6.91 17.19
C ILE A 374 11.13 7.01 18.10
N ARG A 375 10.89 6.92 19.41
CA ARG A 375 11.95 7.03 20.42
C ARG A 375 12.64 5.69 20.65
N GLU A 376 13.82 5.73 21.26
CA GLU A 376 14.63 4.55 21.53
C GLU A 376 13.88 3.51 22.38
N GLU A 377 13.08 3.95 23.35
CA GLU A 377 12.28 3.06 24.20
C GLU A 377 11.21 2.28 23.44
N ASP A 378 10.77 2.79 22.28
CA ASP A 378 9.73 2.19 21.43
C ASP A 378 10.34 1.38 20.27
N PHE A 379 11.57 1.69 19.85
CA PHE A 379 12.26 1.00 18.76
C PHE A 379 13.78 1.10 18.87
N ARG A 380 14.44 -0.06 18.96
CA ARG A 380 15.89 -0.20 18.77
C ARG A 380 16.20 -1.57 18.19
N VAL A 381 16.72 -1.61 16.97
CA VAL A 381 17.21 -2.84 16.33
C VAL A 381 18.52 -2.56 15.61
N ASP A 382 19.55 -3.30 15.99
CA ASP A 382 20.92 -3.17 15.48
C ASP A 382 21.21 -4.22 14.39
N ILE A 383 20.36 -4.25 13.34
CA ILE A 383 20.48 -5.18 12.21
C ILE A 383 20.38 -4.39 10.90
N SER A 384 21.31 -4.61 9.97
CA SER A 384 21.23 -4.07 8.61
C SER A 384 21.26 -5.15 7.52
N SER A 385 20.52 -4.94 6.42
CA SER A 385 20.61 -5.82 5.24
C SER A 385 22.03 -5.92 4.68
N THR A 386 22.87 -4.89 4.85
CA THR A 386 24.25 -4.90 4.35
C THR A 386 25.11 -5.90 5.10
N GLU A 387 25.02 -5.95 6.42
CA GLU A 387 25.73 -6.94 7.25
C GLU A 387 25.24 -8.36 6.94
N LEU A 388 23.93 -8.56 6.77
CA LEU A 388 23.37 -9.86 6.39
C LEU A 388 23.91 -10.37 5.05
N ARG A 389 24.01 -9.49 4.04
CA ARG A 389 24.62 -9.85 2.74
C ARG A 389 26.10 -10.20 2.89
N GLN A 390 26.86 -9.46 3.70
CA GLN A 390 28.27 -9.76 3.94
C GLN A 390 28.46 -11.11 4.65
N GLN A 391 27.63 -11.42 5.64
CA GLN A 391 27.66 -12.70 6.34
C GLN A 391 27.33 -13.88 5.41
N GLN A 392 26.29 -13.75 4.58
CA GLN A 392 25.94 -14.79 3.60
C GLN A 392 27.06 -15.03 2.58
N GLN A 393 27.69 -13.97 2.07
CA GLN A 393 28.83 -14.10 1.15
C GLN A 393 30.03 -14.80 1.79
N GLN A 394 30.32 -14.50 3.06
CA GLN A 394 31.40 -15.17 3.80
C GLN A 394 31.10 -16.65 4.02
N GLN A 395 29.86 -17.01 4.35
CA GLN A 395 29.45 -18.41 4.52
C GLN A 395 29.53 -19.20 3.21
N GLN A 396 29.12 -18.61 2.09
CA GLN A 396 29.23 -19.24 0.76
C GLN A 396 30.68 -19.42 0.29
N GLN A 397 31.61 -18.56 0.74
CA GLN A 397 33.04 -18.72 0.43
C GLN A 397 33.75 -19.77 1.31
N GLN A 398 33.13 -20.17 2.43
CA GLN A 398 33.67 -21.17 3.37
C GLN A 398 33.13 -22.59 3.10
N GLN A 399 32.09 -22.73 2.28
CA GLN A 399 31.56 -23.99 1.75
C GLN A 399 32.17 -24.27 0.38
#